data_AF-A0A935K0Y0-F1
#
_entry.id   AF-A0A935K0Y0-F1
#
_cell.length_a   1.000
_cell.length_b   1.000
_cell.length_c   1.000
_cell.angle_alpha   90.00
_cell.angle_beta   90.00
_cell.angle_gamma   90.00
#
_symmetry.space_group_name_H-M   'P 1'
#
loop_
_entity.id
_entity.type
_entity.pdbx_description
1 polymer ?
#
loop_
_entity_poly.entity_id
_entity_poly.type
_entity_poly.pdbx_seq_one_letter_code
_entity_poly.pdbx_strand_id
1 'polypeptide(L)'
;MGAFAHQALRKKLIVINDSQFREGQSFINTGPLAAMAEVKSPTLWYPMSNIRSKVDGIGAVFFELKEALSVKPRKSTLKTDFSELNTDKSSLYFIHDLVLFAGAISYKELVQILVTLFGDKRYDLLHRLLGILRAAGLITNYMVEKNWIYRTVGRTPFLSYASDTNALMSTFRSTLIKSYPGRFSLG
;
A
#
# COMPACT_ATOMS: atom_id res chain seq x y z
N MET A 1 -15.85 -21.30 12.98
CA MET A 1 -16.02 -21.52 11.52
C MET A 1 -16.55 -20.29 10.74
N GLY A 2 -16.93 -19.17 11.38
CA GLY A 2 -17.59 -18.05 10.68
C GLY A 2 -16.78 -17.42 9.52
N ALA A 3 -15.48 -17.23 9.67
CA ALA A 3 -14.65 -16.62 8.61
C ALA A 3 -14.47 -17.54 7.37
N PHE A 4 -14.53 -18.86 7.54
CA PHE A 4 -14.46 -19.84 6.46
C PHE A 4 -15.79 -19.98 5.70
N ALA A 5 -16.93 -19.64 6.32
CA ALA A 5 -18.23 -19.69 5.67
C ALA A 5 -18.41 -18.56 4.63
N HIS A 6 -17.86 -17.37 4.90
CA HIS A 6 -18.05 -16.20 4.04
C HIS A 6 -16.96 -16.06 2.98
N GLN A 7 -17.32 -16.22 1.70
CA GLN A 7 -16.40 -16.16 0.55
C GLN A 7 -15.52 -14.90 0.52
N ALA A 8 -16.05 -13.73 0.90
CA ALA A 8 -15.30 -12.47 0.94
C ALA A 8 -14.23 -12.44 2.05
N LEU A 9 -14.50 -13.09 3.18
CA LEU A 9 -13.55 -13.20 4.28
C LEU A 9 -12.49 -14.26 3.96
N ARG A 10 -12.89 -15.37 3.36
CA ARG A 10 -11.98 -16.43 2.89
C ARG A 10 -10.83 -15.89 2.05
N LYS A 11 -11.10 -14.99 1.12
CA LYS A 11 -10.09 -14.34 0.25
C LYS A 11 -9.04 -13.49 1.00
N LYS A 12 -9.27 -13.19 2.28
CA LYS A 12 -8.37 -12.39 3.11
C LYS A 12 -7.55 -13.24 4.09
N LEU A 13 -7.79 -14.55 4.13
CA LEU A 13 -7.13 -15.46 5.08
C LEU A 13 -5.88 -16.08 4.44
N ILE A 14 -4.80 -16.13 5.20
CA ILE A 14 -3.66 -17.01 4.93
C ILE A 14 -3.74 -18.13 5.96
N VAL A 15 -3.83 -19.37 5.51
CA VAL A 15 -3.89 -20.53 6.40
C VAL A 15 -2.52 -21.17 6.46
N ILE A 16 -2.06 -21.49 7.67
CA ILE A 16 -0.83 -22.23 7.89
C ILE A 16 -1.21 -23.53 8.58
N ASN A 17 -0.83 -24.67 8.00
CA ASN A 17 -1.16 -25.99 8.53
C ASN A 17 0.05 -26.93 8.51
N ASP A 18 -0.02 -27.96 9.35
CA ASP A 18 1.04 -28.96 9.46
C ASP A 18 1.08 -29.87 8.24
N SER A 19 2.25 -29.99 7.62
CA SER A 19 2.47 -30.78 6.41
C SER A 19 2.13 -32.25 6.59
N GLN A 20 2.20 -32.81 7.81
CA GLN A 20 1.85 -34.21 8.05
C GLN A 20 0.37 -34.53 7.76
N PHE A 21 -0.52 -33.52 7.81
CA PHE A 21 -1.94 -33.71 7.56
C PHE A 21 -2.35 -33.41 6.12
N ARG A 22 -1.41 -33.10 5.22
CA ARG A 22 -1.71 -32.65 3.87
C ARG A 22 -2.56 -33.63 3.06
N GLU A 23 -2.31 -34.93 3.22
CA GLU A 23 -2.99 -36.01 2.49
C GLU A 23 -4.02 -36.77 3.35
N GLY A 24 -4.17 -36.39 4.63
CA GLY A 24 -5.09 -37.07 5.54
C GLY A 24 -6.55 -36.82 5.20
N GLN A 25 -7.45 -37.75 5.53
CA GLN A 25 -8.88 -37.44 5.58
C GLN A 25 -9.23 -36.86 6.96
N SER A 26 -9.14 -35.53 7.08
CA SER A 26 -9.51 -34.80 8.29
C SER A 26 -10.64 -33.82 8.00
N PHE A 27 -11.43 -33.50 9.03
CA PHE A 27 -12.44 -32.44 8.96
C PHE A 27 -11.84 -31.08 8.55
N ILE A 28 -10.58 -30.83 8.89
CA ILE A 28 -9.85 -29.62 8.50
C ILE A 28 -9.64 -29.60 6.98
N ASN A 29 -9.30 -30.74 6.39
CA ASN A 29 -9.06 -30.88 4.94
C ASN A 29 -10.36 -30.79 4.14
N THR A 30 -11.43 -31.47 4.58
CA THR A 30 -12.70 -31.51 3.85
C THR A 30 -13.59 -30.29 4.08
N GLY A 31 -13.38 -29.55 5.17
CA GLY A 31 -14.13 -28.32 5.47
C GLY A 31 -13.31 -27.06 5.18
N PRO A 32 -12.62 -26.48 6.18
CA PRO A 32 -11.90 -25.21 6.05
C PRO A 32 -10.92 -25.13 4.87
N LEU A 33 -10.09 -26.14 4.66
CA LEU A 33 -9.06 -26.10 3.61
C LEU A 33 -9.64 -26.31 2.22
N ALA A 34 -10.65 -27.17 2.06
CA ALA A 34 -11.43 -27.26 0.83
C ALA A 34 -12.07 -25.89 0.50
N ALA A 35 -12.65 -25.23 1.50
CA ALA A 35 -13.22 -23.90 1.35
C ALA A 35 -12.17 -22.83 0.99
N MET A 36 -10.90 -22.98 1.39
CA MET A 36 -9.80 -22.11 0.95
C MET A 36 -9.39 -22.39 -0.50
N ALA A 37 -9.37 -23.67 -0.89
CA ALA A 37 -9.04 -24.07 -2.25
C ALA A 37 -10.02 -23.48 -3.27
N GLU A 38 -11.33 -23.45 -2.94
CA GLU A 38 -12.37 -22.82 -3.78
C GLU A 38 -12.08 -21.36 -4.11
N VAL A 39 -11.56 -20.59 -3.14
CA VAL A 39 -11.27 -19.16 -3.33
C VAL A 39 -9.82 -18.89 -3.73
N LYS A 40 -9.01 -19.95 -3.92
CA LYS A 40 -7.57 -19.88 -4.19
C LYS A 40 -6.81 -19.05 -3.14
N SER A 41 -7.22 -19.15 -1.86
CA SER A 41 -6.49 -18.47 -0.78
C SER A 41 -5.20 -19.21 -0.45
N PRO A 42 -4.12 -18.51 -0.06
CA PRO A 42 -2.85 -19.16 0.27
C PRO A 42 -3.00 -20.13 1.45
N THR A 43 -2.54 -21.37 1.26
CA THR A 43 -2.36 -22.35 2.33
C THR A 43 -0.90 -22.78 2.37
N LEU A 44 -0.21 -22.45 3.45
CA LEU A 44 1.20 -22.75 3.67
C LEU A 44 1.31 -24.02 4.50
N TRP A 45 2.12 -24.98 4.04
CA TRP A 45 2.32 -26.26 4.69
C TRP A 45 3.73 -26.33 5.24
N TYR A 46 3.90 -26.61 6.52
CA TYR A 46 5.22 -26.78 7.11
C TYR A 46 5.23 -27.89 8.15
N PRO A 47 6.38 -28.54 8.40
CA PRO A 47 6.48 -29.56 9.42
C PRO A 47 6.40 -28.90 10.81
N MET A 48 5.25 -29.02 11.47
CA MET A 48 5.13 -28.55 12.86
C MET A 48 5.74 -29.62 13.77
N SER A 49 6.78 -29.25 14.51
CA SER A 49 7.46 -30.23 15.38
C SER A 49 6.76 -30.28 16.74
N ASN A 50 6.40 -31.48 17.19
CA ASN A 50 5.77 -31.71 18.51
C ASN A 50 6.79 -31.59 19.65
N ILE A 51 7.45 -30.44 19.86
CA ILE A 51 8.42 -30.35 20.95
C ILE A 51 8.36 -28.97 21.63
N ARG A 52 7.88 -28.98 22.88
CA ARG A 52 7.81 -27.87 23.87
C ARG A 52 9.15 -27.15 24.15
N SER A 53 10.21 -27.40 23.38
CA SER A 53 11.58 -26.91 23.64
C SER A 53 12.47 -26.75 22.39
N LYS A 54 11.96 -26.96 21.17
CA LYS A 54 12.67 -26.55 19.93
C LYS A 54 11.85 -25.46 19.25
N VAL A 55 12.52 -24.37 18.86
CA VAL A 55 11.91 -23.28 18.12
C VAL A 55 11.32 -23.87 16.84
N ASP A 56 10.00 -23.77 16.71
CA ASP A 56 9.27 -24.36 15.62
C ASP A 56 9.74 -23.73 14.29
N GLY A 57 9.93 -24.57 13.27
CA GLY A 57 10.56 -24.21 12.01
C GLY A 57 9.73 -23.31 11.10
N ILE A 58 8.94 -22.38 11.65
CA ILE A 58 8.13 -21.41 10.88
C ILE A 58 8.99 -20.57 9.91
N GLY A 59 10.31 -20.51 10.13
CA GLY A 59 11.28 -19.98 9.19
C GLY A 59 11.20 -20.60 7.79
N ALA A 60 10.79 -21.88 7.67
CA ALA A 60 10.67 -22.56 6.38
C ALA A 60 9.58 -21.96 5.48
N VAL A 61 8.48 -21.48 6.07
CA VAL A 61 7.38 -20.81 5.35
C VAL A 61 7.54 -19.29 5.35
N PHE A 62 8.62 -18.75 5.90
CA PHE A 62 8.77 -17.30 6.04
C PHE A 62 8.87 -16.60 4.69
N PHE A 63 9.51 -17.24 3.70
CA PHE A 63 9.56 -16.72 2.34
C PHE A 63 8.16 -16.68 1.71
N GLU A 64 7.41 -17.77 1.82
CA GLU A 64 6.08 -17.92 1.22
C GLU A 64 5.04 -17.06 1.93
N LEU A 65 5.15 -16.92 3.26
CA LEU A 65 4.38 -16.00 4.09
C LEU A 65 4.69 -14.55 3.72
N LYS A 66 5.97 -14.22 3.57
CA LYS A 66 6.39 -12.90 3.10
C LYS A 66 5.84 -12.63 1.71
N GLU A 67 5.87 -13.59 0.77
CA GLU A 67 5.26 -13.43 -0.55
C GLU A 67 3.73 -13.27 -0.48
N ALA A 68 3.04 -14.04 0.36
CA ALA A 68 1.60 -13.96 0.54
C ALA A 68 1.14 -12.63 1.17
N LEU A 69 1.97 -12.04 2.06
CA LEU A 69 1.74 -10.73 2.67
C LEU A 69 2.25 -9.57 1.81
N SER A 70 3.22 -9.83 0.92
CA SER A 70 3.77 -8.81 0.04
C SER A 70 2.68 -8.36 -0.92
N VAL A 71 2.14 -7.17 -0.64
CA VAL A 71 1.26 -6.45 -1.55
C VAL A 71 2.08 -6.17 -2.81
N LYS A 72 2.06 -7.08 -3.77
CA LYS A 72 2.68 -6.86 -5.08
C LYS A 72 1.99 -5.61 -5.65
N PRO A 73 2.74 -4.53 -5.98
CA PRO A 73 2.14 -3.36 -6.59
C PRO A 73 1.41 -3.85 -7.84
N ARG A 74 0.09 -3.62 -7.86
CA ARG A 74 -0.74 -4.09 -8.95
C ARG A 74 -0.22 -3.38 -10.20
N LYS A 75 0.34 -4.13 -11.15
CA LYS A 75 0.63 -3.67 -12.53
C LYS A 75 -0.70 -3.45 -13.26
N SER A 76 -1.54 -2.59 -12.71
CA SER A 76 -2.74 -2.10 -13.37
C SER A 76 -2.28 -0.88 -14.14
N THR A 77 -2.25 -0.97 -15.46
CA THR A 77 -2.31 0.22 -16.31
C THR A 77 -3.60 0.94 -15.92
N LEU A 78 -3.50 2.03 -15.18
CA LEU A 78 -4.67 2.75 -14.67
C LEU A 78 -5.46 3.31 -15.85
N LYS A 79 -6.60 2.71 -16.15
CA LYS A 79 -7.72 3.37 -16.83
C LYS A 79 -8.64 4.02 -15.78
N THR A 80 -8.06 4.66 -14.77
CA THR A 80 -8.83 5.39 -13.77
C THR A 80 -8.63 6.86 -14.06
N ASP A 81 -9.73 7.55 -14.36
CA ASP A 81 -9.70 9.00 -14.47
C ASP A 81 -9.54 9.59 -13.06
N PHE A 82 -8.43 10.30 -12.86
CA PHE A 82 -8.12 10.99 -11.61
C PHE A 82 -8.58 12.45 -11.61
N SER A 83 -9.30 12.88 -12.64
CA SER A 83 -9.86 14.22 -12.74
C SER A 83 -10.88 14.52 -11.63
N GLU A 84 -11.48 13.47 -11.04
CA GLU A 84 -12.34 13.53 -9.88
C GLU A 84 -11.78 12.66 -8.75
N LEU A 85 -11.27 13.31 -7.70
CA LEU A 85 -10.79 12.61 -6.51
C LEU A 85 -11.96 11.96 -5.77
N ASN A 86 -11.82 10.68 -5.44
CA ASN A 86 -12.79 9.91 -4.68
C ASN A 86 -12.18 9.36 -3.38
N THR A 87 -13.01 8.85 -2.46
CA THR A 87 -12.52 8.18 -1.23
C THR A 87 -12.20 6.70 -1.52
N ASP A 88 -11.43 6.47 -2.58
CA ASP A 88 -11.05 5.14 -3.03
C ASP A 88 -9.52 4.94 -2.97
N LYS A 89 -9.10 3.68 -3.09
CA LYS A 89 -7.69 3.31 -2.96
C LYS A 89 -6.84 3.92 -4.07
N SER A 90 -7.40 4.07 -5.28
CA SER A 90 -6.71 4.65 -6.42
C SER A 90 -6.41 6.13 -6.20
N SER A 91 -7.38 6.94 -5.79
CA SER A 91 -7.18 8.37 -5.50
C SER A 91 -6.17 8.57 -4.36
N LEU A 92 -6.24 7.71 -3.33
CA LEU A 92 -5.32 7.76 -2.20
C LEU A 92 -3.86 7.52 -2.62
N TYR A 93 -3.64 6.51 -3.47
CA TYR A 93 -2.33 6.19 -4.01
C TYR A 93 -1.82 7.25 -5.00
N PHE A 94 -2.72 7.81 -5.80
CA PHE A 94 -2.37 8.91 -6.68
C PHE A 94 -1.89 10.14 -5.90
N ILE A 95 -2.61 10.55 -4.84
CA ILE A 95 -2.18 11.67 -3.98
C ILE A 95 -0.86 11.36 -3.26
N HIS A 96 -0.68 10.13 -2.77
CA HIS A 96 0.60 9.72 -2.19
C HIS A 96 1.75 9.90 -3.19
N ASP A 97 1.57 9.42 -4.43
CA ASP A 97 2.62 9.46 -5.44
C ASP A 97 2.92 10.89 -5.88
N LEU A 98 1.93 11.78 -5.94
CA LEU A 98 2.17 13.22 -6.16
C LEU A 98 3.05 13.83 -5.05
N VAL A 99 2.77 13.51 -3.78
CA VAL A 99 3.61 13.93 -2.65
C VAL A 99 5.01 13.35 -2.77
N LEU A 100 5.14 12.08 -3.18
CA LEU A 100 6.43 11.42 -3.39
C LEU A 100 7.24 12.15 -4.47
N PHE A 101 6.59 12.50 -5.57
CA PHE A 101 7.22 13.14 -6.70
C PHE A 101 7.74 14.53 -6.38
N ALA A 102 6.92 15.33 -5.70
CA ALA A 102 7.31 16.64 -5.22
C ALA A 102 8.33 16.58 -4.06
N GLY A 103 8.34 15.51 -3.27
CA GLY A 103 9.23 15.31 -2.12
C GLY A 103 8.76 16.03 -0.86
N ALA A 104 8.73 17.37 -0.90
CA ALA A 104 8.28 18.21 0.22
C ALA A 104 7.33 19.30 -0.30
N ILE A 105 6.02 19.13 -0.08
CA ILE A 105 5.00 19.94 -0.74
C ILE A 105 3.91 20.41 0.23
N SER A 106 3.44 21.64 0.04
CA SER A 106 2.31 22.20 0.79
C SER A 106 0.97 21.80 0.17
N TYR A 107 -0.12 21.95 0.94
CA TYR A 107 -1.48 21.75 0.44
C TYR A 107 -1.79 22.63 -0.78
N LYS A 108 -1.37 23.90 -0.75
CA LYS A 108 -1.64 24.86 -1.84
C LYS A 108 -0.96 24.44 -3.16
N GLU A 109 0.29 23.99 -3.07
CA GLU A 109 1.03 23.51 -4.24
C GLU A 109 0.45 22.20 -4.79
N LEU A 110 0.00 21.29 -3.91
CA LEU A 110 -0.73 20.08 -4.36
C LEU A 110 -2.00 20.44 -5.12
N VAL A 111 -2.79 21.39 -4.62
CA VAL A 111 -3.97 21.90 -5.34
C VAL A 111 -3.56 22.49 -6.69
N GLN A 112 -2.50 23.29 -6.74
CA GLN A 112 -2.02 23.89 -7.99
C GLN A 112 -1.57 22.84 -9.02
N ILE A 113 -0.91 21.76 -8.57
CA ILE A 113 -0.59 20.61 -9.43
C ILE A 113 -1.88 19.98 -9.98
N LEU A 114 -2.87 19.72 -9.13
CA LEU A 114 -4.13 19.12 -9.55
C LEU A 114 -4.88 20.01 -10.55
N VAL A 115 -4.93 21.32 -10.31
CA VAL A 115 -5.50 22.30 -11.24
C VAL A 115 -4.77 22.29 -12.59
N THR A 116 -3.45 22.19 -12.57
CA THR A 116 -2.65 22.13 -13.80
C THR A 116 -2.91 20.83 -14.58
N LEU A 117 -3.12 19.71 -13.89
CA LEU A 117 -3.35 18.41 -14.51
C LEU A 117 -4.79 18.21 -15.00
N PHE A 118 -5.78 18.72 -14.26
CA PHE A 118 -7.20 18.37 -14.45
C PHE A 118 -8.15 19.56 -14.56
N GLY A 119 -7.62 20.79 -14.54
CA GLY A 119 -8.38 22.03 -14.64
C GLY A 119 -8.86 22.58 -13.29
N ASP A 120 -9.44 23.78 -13.31
CA ASP A 120 -9.94 24.43 -12.09
C ASP A 120 -11.25 23.79 -11.61
N LYS A 121 -11.16 23.01 -10.53
CA LYS A 121 -12.28 22.28 -9.91
C LYS A 121 -12.12 22.30 -8.38
N ARG A 122 -13.18 21.92 -7.66
CA ARG A 122 -13.14 21.78 -6.19
C ARG A 122 -12.38 20.52 -5.79
N TYR A 123 -11.26 20.70 -5.08
CA TYR A 123 -10.44 19.61 -4.53
C TYR A 123 -10.64 19.41 -3.01
N ASP A 124 -11.86 19.60 -2.52
CA ASP A 124 -12.20 19.55 -1.08
C ASP A 124 -11.82 18.19 -0.45
N LEU A 125 -11.91 17.11 -1.24
CA LEU A 125 -11.54 15.75 -0.82
C LEU A 125 -10.03 15.56 -0.59
N LEU A 126 -9.17 16.43 -1.11
CA LEU A 126 -7.72 16.33 -0.92
C LEU A 126 -7.33 16.35 0.56
N HIS A 127 -7.98 17.22 1.36
CA HIS A 127 -7.68 17.31 2.79
C HIS A 127 -8.00 16.00 3.52
N ARG A 128 -9.13 15.37 3.14
CA ARG A 128 -9.55 14.07 3.68
C ARG A 128 -8.56 12.97 3.28
N LEU A 129 -8.14 12.93 2.02
CA LEU A 129 -7.17 11.94 1.53
C LEU A 129 -5.81 12.08 2.23
N LEU A 130 -5.31 13.31 2.40
CA LEU A 130 -4.09 13.57 3.17
C LEU A 130 -4.23 13.14 4.64
N GLY A 131 -5.39 13.37 5.24
CA GLY A 131 -5.71 12.90 6.59
C GLY A 131 -5.64 11.37 6.72
N ILE A 132 -6.24 10.65 5.76
CA ILE A 132 -6.19 9.17 5.73
C ILE A 132 -4.76 8.68 5.51
N LEU A 133 -4.02 9.27 4.57
CA LEU A 133 -2.62 8.91 4.30
C LEU A 133 -1.72 9.11 5.52
N ARG A 134 -1.94 10.20 6.28
CA ARG A 134 -1.21 10.48 7.51
C ARG A 134 -1.57 9.48 8.62
N ALA A 135 -2.85 9.21 8.81
CA ALA A 135 -3.32 8.23 9.79
C ALA A 135 -2.80 6.81 9.49
N ALA A 136 -2.64 6.47 8.20
CA ALA A 136 -2.05 5.23 7.74
C ALA A 136 -0.51 5.20 7.81
N GLY A 137 0.15 6.29 8.24
CA GLY A 137 1.61 6.37 8.32
C GLY A 137 2.33 6.36 6.96
N LEU A 138 1.61 6.64 5.86
CA LEU A 138 2.19 6.68 4.51
C LEU A 138 2.84 8.03 4.20
N ILE A 139 2.33 9.10 4.82
CA ILE A 139 2.90 10.44 4.76
C ILE A 139 3.07 11.02 6.17
N THR A 140 4.00 11.97 6.30
CA THR A 140 4.14 12.82 7.48
C THR A 140 4.02 14.28 7.09
N ASN A 141 3.78 15.13 8.08
CA ASN A 141 3.82 16.57 7.90
C ASN A 141 4.67 17.26 8.98
N TYR A 142 5.23 18.40 8.62
CA TYR A 142 6.00 19.27 9.51
C TYR A 142 5.73 20.72 9.12
N MET A 143 6.01 21.64 10.04
CA MET A 143 5.75 23.06 9.85
C MET A 143 7.03 23.75 9.39
N VAL A 144 6.95 24.46 8.25
CA VAL A 144 8.02 25.32 7.73
C VAL A 144 7.41 26.67 7.43
N GLU A 145 7.93 27.76 8.02
CA GLU A 145 7.45 29.12 7.76
C GLU A 145 5.92 29.26 7.89
N LYS A 146 5.33 28.65 8.92
CA LYS A 146 3.87 28.60 9.18
C LYS A 146 3.03 27.84 8.16
N ASN A 147 3.65 27.10 7.24
CA ASN A 147 2.98 26.23 6.29
C ASN A 147 3.18 24.76 6.66
N TRP A 148 2.12 23.97 6.57
CA TRP A 148 2.21 22.51 6.67
C TRP A 148 2.78 21.95 5.37
N ILE A 149 3.94 21.30 5.48
CA ILE A 149 4.62 20.61 4.41
C ILE A 149 4.43 19.11 4.60
N TYR A 150 3.99 18.44 3.54
CA TYR A 150 3.79 16.99 3.49
C TYR A 150 4.97 16.32 2.80
N ARG A 151 5.37 15.17 3.31
CA ARG A 151 6.38 14.29 2.72
C ARG A 151 5.97 12.84 2.85
N THR A 152 6.39 11.98 1.94
CA THR A 152 6.15 10.54 2.06
C THR A 152 7.11 9.89 3.06
N VAL A 153 6.67 8.81 3.68
CA VAL A 153 7.55 7.94 4.48
C VAL A 153 8.29 6.94 3.58
N GLY A 154 7.58 6.42 2.57
CA GLY A 154 8.14 5.53 1.55
C GLY A 154 8.86 6.28 0.43
N ARG A 155 9.67 5.52 -0.33
CA ARG A 155 10.40 6.02 -1.52
C ARG A 155 9.87 5.46 -2.84
N THR A 156 8.86 4.60 -2.78
CA THR A 156 8.33 3.89 -3.95
C THR A 156 6.92 4.36 -4.28
N PRO A 157 6.60 4.63 -5.55
CA PRO A 157 5.24 4.93 -5.95
C PRO A 157 4.36 3.68 -5.80
N PHE A 158 3.07 3.88 -5.52
CA PHE A 158 2.08 2.81 -5.49
C PHE A 158 1.55 2.49 -6.89
N LEU A 159 1.50 3.48 -7.77
CA LEU A 159 0.98 3.36 -9.12
C LEU A 159 2.13 3.20 -10.13
N SER A 160 1.82 2.58 -11.26
CA SER A 160 2.73 2.46 -12.39
C SER A 160 2.39 3.54 -13.41
N TYR A 161 3.38 4.35 -13.75
CA TYR A 161 3.27 5.41 -14.73
C TYR A 161 4.02 5.02 -16.00
N ALA A 162 3.49 5.40 -17.16
CA ALA A 162 4.15 5.16 -18.45
C ALA A 162 5.36 6.10 -18.66
N SER A 163 5.36 7.24 -17.97
CA SER A 163 6.42 8.26 -18.05
C SER A 163 7.61 7.92 -17.15
N ASP A 164 8.78 8.48 -17.48
CA ASP A 164 9.96 8.40 -16.61
C ASP A 164 9.72 9.20 -15.32
N THR A 165 9.35 8.48 -14.26
CA THR A 165 9.09 9.06 -12.94
C THR A 165 10.34 9.69 -12.33
N ASN A 166 11.54 9.21 -12.66
CA ASN A 166 12.78 9.76 -12.11
C ASN A 166 13.07 11.14 -12.71
N ALA A 167 12.86 11.30 -14.01
CA ALA A 167 12.95 12.60 -14.67
C ALA A 167 11.94 13.59 -14.08
N LEU A 168 10.69 13.16 -13.92
CA LEU A 168 9.62 13.98 -13.34
C LEU A 168 9.97 14.40 -11.89
N MET A 169 10.41 13.46 -11.06
CA MET A 169 10.87 13.72 -9.70
C MET A 169 12.00 14.75 -9.66
N SER A 170 12.99 14.61 -10.55
CA SER A 170 14.12 15.53 -10.63
C SER A 170 13.68 16.96 -10.96
N THR A 171 12.77 17.13 -11.92
CA THR A 171 12.23 18.43 -12.31
C THR A 171 11.45 19.09 -11.17
N PHE A 172 10.53 18.35 -10.53
CA PHE A 172 9.74 18.89 -9.42
C PHE A 172 10.63 19.29 -8.24
N ARG A 173 11.53 18.39 -7.82
CA ARG A 173 12.39 18.61 -6.66
C ARG A 173 13.39 19.72 -6.88
N SER A 174 14.03 19.80 -8.06
CA SER A 174 14.95 20.89 -8.36
C SER A 174 14.24 22.25 -8.34
N THR A 175 13.01 22.33 -8.84
CA THR A 175 12.20 23.55 -8.81
C THR A 175 11.82 23.95 -7.38
N LEU A 176 11.40 22.98 -6.56
CA LEU A 176 11.03 23.21 -5.16
C LEU A 176 12.23 23.54 -4.27
N ILE A 177 13.39 22.91 -4.48
CA ILE A 177 14.64 23.22 -3.75
C ILE A 177 15.10 24.64 -4.06
N LYS A 178 15.06 25.06 -5.34
CA LYS A 178 15.43 26.43 -5.73
C LYS A 178 14.50 27.47 -5.11
N SER A 179 13.21 27.16 -5.03
CA SER A 179 12.19 28.10 -4.54
C SER A 179 12.09 28.13 -3.02
N TYR A 180 12.31 26.98 -2.35
CA TYR A 180 12.08 26.78 -0.92
C TYR A 180 13.14 25.86 -0.27
N PRO A 181 14.41 26.29 -0.20
CA PRO A 181 15.50 25.45 0.30
C PRO A 181 15.32 24.99 1.76
N GLY A 182 14.71 25.83 2.60
CA GLY A 182 14.46 25.53 4.03
C GLY A 182 13.51 24.34 4.29
N ARG A 183 12.83 23.83 3.25
CA ARG A 183 11.99 22.63 3.37
C ARG A 183 12.81 21.34 3.37
N PHE A 184 14.05 21.39 2.88
CA PHE A 184 14.93 20.24 2.67
C PHE A 184 16.11 20.21 3.66
N SER A 185 16.22 21.20 4.56
CA SER A 185 17.28 21.30 5.56
C SER A 185 17.09 20.42 6.80
N LEU A 186 16.01 19.64 6.86
CA LEU A 186 15.74 18.65 7.91
C LEU A 186 15.81 17.25 7.29
N GLY A 187 17.04 16.79 7.09
CA GLY A 187 17.42 15.42 6.76
C GLY A 187 18.40 14.91 7.79
#